data_AF-A0A399FWT7-F1
#
_entry.id   AF-A0A399FWT7-F1
#
_cell.length_a   1.000
_cell.length_b   1.000
_cell.length_c   1.000
_cell.angle_alpha   90.00
_cell.angle_beta   90.00
_cell.angle_gamma   90.00
#
_symmetry.space_group_name_H-M   'P 1'
#
loop_
_entity.id
_entity.type
_entity.pdbx_description
1 polymer ?
#
loop_
_entity_poly.entity_id
_entity_poly.type
_entity_poly.pdbx_seq_one_letter_code
_entity_poly.pdbx_strand_id
1 'polypeptide(L)'
;MKDISLGHFYDRLRNKKEHYPWEGQIDLTYRCEVGITNAFNFMDGMDGLAPGLGIVCSLSFFVIALQTNQPYLCFLAIAMIGSCLGFLRYNFKPAKVFLGDSGSNFIGFILAGLAIMGEWAEGDIVKLSIPILILGVPIFDMIYTTVARIGKGEVSNFKE
;
A
#
# COMPACT_ATOMS: atom_id res chain seq x y z
N MET A 1 43.90 -39.59 5.26
CA MET A 1 43.99 -38.12 5.44
C MET A 1 43.14 -37.45 4.36
N LYS A 2 41.83 -37.64 4.43
CA LYS A 2 40.80 -37.03 3.58
C LYS A 2 39.59 -36.77 4.49
N ASP A 3 38.80 -35.74 4.17
CA ASP A 3 37.42 -35.53 4.63
C ASP A 3 37.09 -34.69 5.89
N ILE A 4 38.01 -33.88 6.44
CA ILE A 4 37.62 -32.93 7.52
C ILE A 4 37.24 -31.54 6.98
N SER A 5 37.78 -31.12 5.82
CA SER A 5 37.53 -29.75 5.32
C SER A 5 36.20 -29.57 4.59
N LEU A 6 35.69 -30.60 3.89
CA LEU A 6 34.44 -30.49 3.12
C LEU A 6 33.21 -30.66 4.00
N GLY A 7 33.24 -31.57 4.99
CA GLY A 7 32.14 -31.75 5.95
C GLY A 7 31.89 -30.49 6.79
N HIS A 8 32.95 -29.90 7.35
CA HIS A 8 32.85 -28.63 8.09
C HIS A 8 32.42 -27.43 7.23
N PHE A 9 32.67 -27.47 5.92
CA PHE A 9 32.20 -26.46 4.97
C PHE A 9 30.73 -26.66 4.60
N TYR A 10 30.32 -27.91 4.33
CA TYR A 10 28.93 -28.26 4.09
C TYR A 10 28.04 -28.02 5.32
N ASP A 11 28.51 -28.33 6.52
CA ASP A 11 27.80 -28.03 7.75
C ASP A 11 27.73 -26.52 8.03
N ARG A 12 28.74 -25.74 7.64
CA ARG A 12 28.63 -24.26 7.65
C ARG A 12 27.61 -23.71 6.66
N LEU A 13 27.44 -24.34 5.50
CA LEU A 13 26.40 -23.95 4.53
C LEU A 13 25.01 -24.40 4.97
N ARG A 14 24.89 -25.57 5.60
CA ARG A 14 23.62 -26.13 6.12
C ARG A 14 23.10 -25.37 7.34
N ASN A 15 24.01 -24.92 8.21
CA ASN A 15 23.69 -24.13 9.41
C ASN A 15 23.46 -22.62 9.09
N LYS A 16 23.70 -22.21 7.83
CA LYS A 16 23.34 -20.89 7.28
C LYS A 16 21.98 -20.88 6.57
N LYS A 17 21.06 -21.77 6.96
CA LYS A 17 19.62 -21.46 6.89
C LYS A 17 19.28 -20.39 7.95
N GLU A 18 20.02 -19.28 7.95
CA GLU A 18 19.52 -18.05 8.51
C GLU A 18 18.33 -17.70 7.63
N HIS A 19 17.14 -17.64 8.24
CA HIS A 19 15.93 -17.18 7.59
C HIS A 19 16.25 -15.79 7.03
N TYR A 20 16.54 -15.72 5.74
CA TYR A 20 17.10 -14.50 5.21
C TYR A 20 16.01 -13.41 5.31
N PRO A 21 16.32 -12.21 5.80
CA PRO A 21 15.32 -11.16 6.02
C PRO A 21 14.55 -10.75 4.75
N TRP A 22 15.02 -11.13 3.56
CA TRP A 22 14.35 -10.81 2.29
C TRP A 22 13.05 -11.60 2.05
N GLU A 23 12.89 -12.83 2.55
CA GLU A 23 11.65 -13.60 2.38
C GLU A 23 10.47 -12.89 3.06
N GLY A 24 10.66 -12.50 4.32
CA GLY A 24 9.65 -11.76 5.10
C GLY A 24 9.37 -10.36 4.55
N GLN A 25 10.35 -9.71 3.94
CA GLN A 25 10.18 -8.39 3.32
C GLN A 25 9.33 -8.45 2.06
N ILE A 26 9.60 -9.42 1.16
CA ILE A 26 8.82 -9.59 -0.07
C ILE A 26 7.36 -9.90 0.26
N ASP A 27 7.13 -10.79 1.22
CA ASP A 27 5.80 -11.15 1.70
C ASP A 27 5.05 -9.94 2.29
N LEU A 28 5.74 -9.10 3.06
CA LEU A 28 5.17 -7.88 3.60
C LEU A 28 4.81 -6.89 2.48
N THR A 29 5.71 -6.67 1.54
CA THR A 29 5.48 -5.80 0.37
C THR A 29 4.27 -6.26 -0.41
N TYR A 30 4.17 -7.56 -0.73
CA TYR A 30 3.02 -8.12 -1.44
C TYR A 30 1.71 -7.91 -0.70
N ARG A 31 1.67 -8.17 0.61
CA ARG A 31 0.46 -7.95 1.42
C ARG A 31 0.10 -6.47 1.54
N CYS A 32 1.08 -5.59 1.65
CA CYS A 32 0.84 -4.14 1.65
C CYS A 32 0.25 -3.69 0.31
N GLU A 33 0.84 -4.10 -0.81
CA GLU A 33 0.39 -3.75 -2.15
C GLU A 33 -1.05 -4.17 -2.39
N VAL A 34 -1.34 -5.47 -2.18
CA VAL A 34 -2.68 -6.03 -2.37
C VAL A 34 -3.67 -5.45 -1.36
N GLY A 35 -3.25 -5.28 -0.10
CA GLY A 35 -4.11 -4.75 0.96
C GLY A 35 -4.54 -3.31 0.71
N ILE A 36 -3.61 -2.43 0.34
CA ILE A 36 -3.90 -1.02 0.04
C ILE A 36 -4.72 -0.90 -1.24
N THR A 37 -4.40 -1.70 -2.28
CA THR A 37 -5.18 -1.73 -3.53
C THR A 37 -6.63 -2.10 -3.27
N ASN A 38 -6.87 -3.18 -2.50
CA ASN A 38 -8.22 -3.61 -2.15
C ASN A 38 -8.93 -2.62 -1.22
N ALA A 39 -8.21 -1.95 -0.31
CA ALA A 39 -8.80 -0.91 0.52
C ALA A 39 -9.41 0.21 -0.32
N PHE A 40 -8.70 0.67 -1.36
CA PHE A 40 -9.21 1.68 -2.28
C PHE A 40 -10.38 1.18 -3.14
N ASN A 41 -10.37 -0.09 -3.53
CA ASN A 41 -11.52 -0.70 -4.22
C ASN A 41 -12.78 -0.71 -3.33
N PHE A 42 -12.65 -1.03 -2.03
CA PHE A 42 -13.79 -1.02 -1.11
C PHE A 42 -14.35 0.39 -0.84
N MET A 43 -13.50 1.42 -0.86
CA MET A 43 -13.93 2.81 -0.67
C MET A 43 -14.65 3.41 -1.89
N ASP A 44 -14.56 2.79 -3.07
CA ASP A 44 -15.19 3.29 -4.30
C ASP A 44 -16.73 3.11 -4.33
N GLY A 45 -17.34 2.69 -3.22
CA GLY A 45 -18.79 2.62 -3.07
C GLY A 45 -19.48 3.99 -2.90
N MET A 46 -18.73 5.09 -2.77
CA MET A 46 -19.26 6.43 -2.52
C MET A 46 -18.70 7.48 -3.48
N ASP A 47 -19.59 8.30 -4.05
CA ASP A 47 -19.26 9.42 -4.95
C ASP A 47 -18.18 10.34 -4.36
N GLY A 48 -17.04 10.45 -5.05
CA GLY A 48 -15.96 11.37 -4.73
C GLY A 48 -15.03 10.93 -3.59
N LEU A 49 -15.33 9.83 -2.88
CA LEU A 49 -14.56 9.41 -1.71
C LEU A 49 -13.17 8.87 -2.10
N ALA A 50 -13.13 7.85 -2.95
CA ALA A 50 -11.87 7.24 -3.41
C ALA A 50 -10.91 8.24 -4.08
N PRO A 51 -11.31 9.04 -5.09
CA PRO A 51 -10.43 10.06 -5.66
C PRO A 51 -10.09 11.19 -4.67
N GLY A 52 -11.01 11.54 -3.76
CA GLY A 52 -10.75 12.51 -2.71
C GLY A 52 -9.64 12.07 -1.76
N LEU A 53 -9.71 10.83 -1.26
CA LEU A 53 -8.66 10.24 -0.43
C LEU A 53 -7.36 10.04 -1.22
N GLY A 54 -7.46 9.71 -2.52
CA GLY A 54 -6.31 9.65 -3.42
C GLY A 54 -5.53 10.97 -3.47
N ILE A 55 -6.23 12.11 -3.55
CA ILE A 55 -5.62 13.45 -3.50
C ILE A 55 -4.93 13.69 -2.17
N VAL A 56 -5.62 13.42 -1.04
CA VAL A 56 -5.07 13.67 0.30
C VAL A 56 -3.81 12.84 0.54
N CYS A 57 -3.86 11.53 0.25
CA CYS A 57 -2.71 10.64 0.42
C CYS A 57 -1.54 11.04 -0.49
N SER A 58 -1.81 11.32 -1.77
CA SER A 58 -0.78 11.75 -2.72
C SER A 58 -0.17 13.10 -2.33
N LEU A 59 -0.95 14.02 -1.79
CA LEU A 59 -0.45 15.31 -1.30
C LEU A 59 0.48 15.14 -0.10
N SER A 60 0.13 14.26 0.85
CA SER A 60 1.02 13.94 1.98
C SER A 60 2.34 13.33 1.50
N PHE A 61 2.29 12.35 0.59
CA PHE A 61 3.51 11.77 0.01
C PHE A 61 4.33 12.82 -0.76
N PHE A 62 3.69 13.71 -1.51
CA PHE A 62 4.36 14.78 -2.25
C PHE A 62 5.13 15.72 -1.30
N VAL A 63 4.51 16.18 -0.22
CA VAL A 63 5.15 17.08 0.75
C VAL A 63 6.39 16.43 1.39
N ILE A 64 6.29 15.16 1.78
CA ILE A 64 7.42 14.46 2.40
C ILE A 64 8.50 14.11 1.37
N ALA A 65 8.12 13.76 0.14
CA ALA A 65 9.07 13.53 -0.96
C ALA A 65 9.89 14.79 -1.30
N LEU A 66 9.28 15.98 -1.20
CA LEU A 66 10.01 17.25 -1.32
C LEU A 66 11.02 17.43 -0.17
N GLN A 67 10.65 17.11 1.07
CA GLN A 67 11.52 17.24 2.23
C GLN A 67 12.70 16.27 2.21
N THR A 68 12.50 15.08 1.63
CA THR A 68 13.49 14.00 1.52
C THR A 68 14.27 14.02 0.18
N ASN A 69 14.06 15.05 -0.65
CA ASN A 69 14.72 15.21 -1.95
C ASN A 69 14.55 14.01 -2.91
N GLN A 70 13.33 13.48 -3.03
CA GLN A 70 12.99 12.35 -3.89
C GLN A 70 12.18 12.80 -5.12
N PRO A 71 12.82 13.37 -6.18
CA PRO A 71 12.10 14.03 -7.27
C PRO A 71 11.21 13.08 -8.08
N TYR A 72 11.60 11.81 -8.23
CA TYR A 72 10.82 10.81 -8.95
C TYR A 72 9.46 10.54 -8.28
N LEU A 73 9.42 10.47 -6.95
CA LEU A 73 8.18 10.34 -6.18
C LEU A 73 7.35 11.60 -6.23
N CYS A 74 7.99 12.78 -6.22
CA CYS A 74 7.29 14.05 -6.38
C CYS A 74 6.51 14.10 -7.70
N PHE A 75 7.13 13.68 -8.81
CA PHE A 75 6.46 13.63 -10.11
C PHE A 75 5.30 12.64 -10.14
N LEU A 76 5.47 11.47 -9.53
CA LEU A 76 4.41 10.47 -9.45
C LEU A 76 3.24 10.96 -8.59
N ALA A 77 3.52 11.50 -7.41
CA ALA A 77 2.52 12.02 -6.49
C ALA A 77 1.76 13.21 -7.08
N ILE A 78 2.44 14.17 -7.73
CA ILE A 78 1.75 15.33 -8.35
C ILE A 78 0.92 14.91 -9.56
N ALA A 79 1.37 13.92 -10.34
CA ALA A 79 0.57 13.34 -11.42
C ALA A 79 -0.70 12.68 -10.87
N MET A 80 -0.61 11.98 -9.74
CA MET A 80 -1.78 11.39 -9.05
C MET A 80 -2.73 12.45 -8.49
N ILE A 81 -2.22 13.54 -7.92
CA ILE A 81 -3.05 14.66 -7.47
C ILE A 81 -3.80 15.25 -8.68
N GLY A 82 -3.11 15.49 -9.79
CA GLY A 82 -3.70 16.05 -11.01
C GLY A 82 -4.76 15.13 -11.63
N SER A 83 -4.48 13.83 -11.73
CA SER A 83 -5.43 12.85 -12.27
C SER A 83 -6.68 12.74 -11.41
N CYS A 84 -6.51 12.65 -10.08
CA CYS A 84 -7.63 12.57 -9.17
C CYS A 84 -8.43 13.88 -9.12
N LEU A 85 -7.80 15.06 -9.14
CA LEU A 85 -8.50 16.35 -9.21
C LEU A 85 -9.30 16.50 -10.50
N GLY A 86 -8.70 16.15 -11.64
CA GLY A 86 -9.38 16.18 -12.94
C GLY A 86 -10.59 15.25 -12.98
N PHE A 87 -10.44 14.04 -12.43
CA PHE A 87 -11.52 13.06 -12.34
C PHE A 87 -12.60 13.44 -11.32
N LEU A 88 -12.21 13.97 -10.16
CA LEU A 88 -13.11 14.33 -9.06
C LEU A 88 -14.19 15.31 -9.52
N ARG A 89 -13.89 16.21 -10.47
CA ARG A 89 -14.89 17.12 -11.04
C ARG A 89 -16.13 16.40 -11.62
N TYR A 90 -15.94 15.20 -12.16
CA TYR A 90 -16.98 14.36 -12.75
C TYR A 90 -17.55 13.34 -11.78
N ASN A 91 -16.79 12.96 -10.77
CA ASN A 91 -17.18 11.98 -9.75
C ASN A 91 -17.78 12.62 -8.48
N PHE A 92 -17.71 13.95 -8.33
CA PHE A 92 -18.30 14.66 -7.20
C PHE A 92 -19.82 14.55 -7.20
N LYS A 93 -20.41 14.36 -6.01
CA LYS A 93 -21.84 14.10 -5.84
C LYS A 93 -22.72 15.23 -6.44
N PRO A 94 -23.74 14.90 -7.26
CA PRO A 94 -24.07 13.57 -7.80
C PRO A 94 -23.12 13.15 -8.93
N ALA A 95 -22.52 11.95 -8.82
CA ALA A 95 -21.51 11.49 -9.78
C ALA A 95 -22.09 11.34 -11.20
N LYS A 96 -21.32 11.81 -12.19
CA LYS A 96 -21.62 11.66 -13.62
C LYS A 96 -20.82 10.52 -14.25
N VAL A 97 -19.64 10.24 -13.69
CA VAL A 97 -18.74 9.19 -14.13
C VAL A 97 -18.30 8.39 -12.89
N PHE A 98 -18.49 7.08 -12.94
CA PHE A 98 -18.03 6.16 -11.91
C PHE A 98 -16.55 5.85 -12.11
N LEU A 99 -15.83 5.69 -11.01
CA LEU A 99 -14.41 5.36 -11.03
C LEU A 99 -14.20 3.90 -11.44
N GLY A 100 -14.99 3.01 -10.84
CA GLY A 100 -15.01 1.59 -11.14
C GLY A 100 -13.77 0.85 -10.64
N ASP A 101 -13.75 -0.46 -10.85
CA ASP A 101 -12.66 -1.32 -10.36
C ASP A 101 -11.31 -0.92 -10.94
N SER A 102 -11.27 -0.55 -12.22
CA SER A 102 -10.02 -0.14 -12.87
C SER A 102 -9.42 1.13 -12.24
N GLY A 103 -10.26 2.14 -11.95
CA GLY A 103 -9.80 3.40 -11.39
C GLY A 103 -9.42 3.30 -9.92
N SER A 104 -10.23 2.59 -9.13
CA SER A 104 -9.98 2.40 -7.70
C SER A 104 -8.72 1.56 -7.44
N ASN A 105 -8.56 0.45 -8.16
CA ASN A 105 -7.34 -0.37 -8.08
C ASN A 105 -6.10 0.40 -8.56
N PHE A 106 -6.23 1.21 -9.62
CA PHE A 106 -5.12 2.05 -10.07
C PHE A 106 -4.67 3.05 -8.99
N ILE A 107 -5.59 3.75 -8.34
CA ILE A 107 -5.25 4.69 -7.26
C ILE A 107 -4.58 3.94 -6.11
N GLY A 108 -5.16 2.83 -5.66
CA GLY A 108 -4.61 2.04 -4.55
C GLY A 108 -3.22 1.48 -4.85
N PHE A 109 -3.01 0.94 -6.04
CA PHE A 109 -1.71 0.41 -6.48
C PHE A 109 -0.63 1.51 -6.53
N ILE A 110 -0.92 2.67 -7.11
CA ILE A 110 0.07 3.75 -7.18
C ILE A 110 0.41 4.28 -5.77
N LEU A 111 -0.57 4.39 -4.88
CA LEU A 111 -0.33 4.83 -3.50
C LEU A 111 0.45 3.81 -2.67
N ALA A 112 0.23 2.52 -2.89
CA ALA A 112 1.03 1.46 -2.27
C ALA A 112 2.46 1.46 -2.80
N GLY A 113 2.64 1.60 -4.12
CA GLY A 113 3.95 1.78 -4.74
C GLY A 113 4.69 3.00 -4.19
N LEU A 114 4.03 4.16 -4.03
CA LEU A 114 4.60 5.32 -3.36
C LEU A 114 5.07 4.94 -1.94
N ALA A 115 4.17 4.38 -1.12
CA ALA A 115 4.48 3.98 0.24
C ALA A 115 5.72 3.08 0.35
N ILE A 116 5.90 2.13 -0.57
CA ILE A 116 6.99 1.15 -0.57
C ILE A 116 8.28 1.72 -1.15
N MET A 117 8.21 2.53 -2.22
CA MET A 117 9.40 3.03 -2.91
C MET A 117 10.12 4.15 -2.16
N GLY A 118 9.40 4.92 -1.34
CA GLY A 118 9.94 6.11 -0.72
C GLY A 118 10.76 5.91 0.55
N GLU A 119 11.82 6.71 0.65
CA GLU A 119 12.64 6.82 1.85
C GLU A 119 12.08 7.92 2.77
N TRP A 120 11.10 7.58 3.60
CA TRP A 120 10.26 8.61 4.26
C TRP A 120 10.82 9.22 5.54
N ALA A 121 11.74 8.55 6.25
CA ALA A 121 12.31 9.04 7.50
C ALA A 121 13.71 8.49 7.77
N GLU A 122 14.43 9.12 8.70
CA GLU A 122 15.64 8.57 9.30
C GLU A 122 15.24 7.70 10.52
N GLY A 123 15.71 6.45 10.55
CA GLY A 123 15.38 5.45 11.58
C GLY A 123 14.32 4.42 11.16
N ASP A 124 14.60 3.15 11.43
CA ASP A 124 13.84 2.01 10.85
C ASP A 124 12.36 1.98 11.25
N ILE A 125 12.02 2.38 12.48
CA ILE A 125 10.63 2.37 12.97
C ILE A 125 9.81 3.53 12.36
N VAL A 126 10.43 4.70 12.20
CA VAL A 126 9.74 5.91 11.70
C VAL A 126 9.47 5.79 10.20
N LYS A 127 10.37 5.12 9.45
CA LYS A 127 10.20 4.85 8.02
C LYS A 127 8.89 4.14 7.68
N LEU A 128 8.53 3.12 8.46
CA LEU A 128 7.27 2.38 8.26
C LEU A 128 6.05 3.14 8.80
N SER A 129 6.25 3.99 9.81
CA SER A 129 5.16 4.72 10.44
C SER A 129 4.52 5.75 9.50
N ILE A 130 5.32 6.43 8.67
CA ILE A 130 4.80 7.51 7.80
C ILE A 130 3.77 6.98 6.78
N PRO A 131 4.07 5.96 5.96
CA PRO A 131 3.08 5.44 5.02
C PRO A 131 1.84 4.86 5.71
N ILE A 132 2.02 4.21 6.86
CA ILE A 132 0.91 3.69 7.67
C ILE A 132 0.00 4.82 8.16
N LEU A 133 0.56 5.95 8.57
CA LEU A 133 -0.21 7.11 9.02
C LEU A 133 -0.96 7.77 7.85
N ILE A 134 -0.31 7.93 6.70
CA ILE A 134 -0.91 8.52 5.49
C ILE A 134 -2.06 7.65 5.00
N LEU A 135 -1.84 6.35 4.90
CA LEU A 135 -2.83 5.37 4.44
C LEU A 135 -3.71 4.82 5.56
N GLY A 136 -3.59 5.39 6.77
CA GLY A 136 -4.27 4.89 7.96
C GLY A 136 -5.78 4.97 7.84
N VAL A 137 -6.30 6.02 7.19
CA VAL A 137 -7.75 6.17 6.93
C VAL A 137 -8.26 5.05 6.01
N PRO A 138 -7.71 4.83 4.80
CA PRO A 138 -8.08 3.68 3.96
C PRO A 138 -7.98 2.32 4.66
N ILE A 139 -6.88 2.09 5.39
CA ILE A 139 -6.64 0.82 6.07
C ILE A 139 -7.68 0.61 7.17
N PHE A 140 -7.94 1.63 7.99
CA PHE A 140 -8.93 1.58 9.05
C PHE A 140 -10.34 1.35 8.51
N ASP A 141 -10.73 2.06 7.46
CA ASP A 141 -12.05 1.92 6.85
C ASP A 141 -12.28 0.50 6.31
N MET A 142 -11.30 -0.06 5.59
CA MET A 142 -11.35 -1.44 5.10
C MET A 142 -11.48 -2.46 6.25
N ILE A 143 -10.67 -2.32 7.30
CA ILE A 143 -10.70 -3.24 8.46
C ILE A 143 -12.06 -3.12 9.16
N TYR A 144 -12.50 -1.90 9.45
CA TYR A 144 -13.76 -1.65 10.15
C TYR A 144 -14.96 -2.19 9.37
N THR A 145 -15.05 -1.91 8.07
CA THR A 145 -16.15 -2.39 7.22
C THR A 145 -16.16 -3.91 7.11
N THR A 146 -15.00 -4.55 6.98
CA THR A 146 -14.89 -6.02 6.95
C THR A 146 -15.32 -6.65 8.28
N VAL A 147 -14.82 -6.14 9.41
CA VAL A 147 -15.19 -6.64 10.74
C VAL A 147 -16.69 -6.41 11.02
N ALA A 148 -17.22 -5.24 10.65
CA ALA A 148 -18.63 -4.92 10.83
C ALA A 148 -19.54 -5.83 9.99
N ARG A 149 -19.15 -6.17 8.75
CA ARG A 149 -19.89 -7.12 7.90
C ARG A 149 -19.92 -8.52 8.49
N ILE A 150 -18.78 -9.00 9.00
CA ILE A 150 -18.68 -10.31 9.68
C ILE A 150 -19.55 -10.32 10.94
N GLY A 151 -19.49 -9.27 11.76
CA GLY A 151 -20.28 -9.16 13.00
C GLY A 151 -21.80 -9.09 12.77
N LYS A 152 -22.24 -8.58 11.61
CA LYS A 152 -23.64 -8.56 11.21
C LYS A 152 -24.13 -9.88 10.58
N GLY A 153 -23.24 -10.84 10.33
CA GLY A 153 -23.59 -12.11 9.69
C GLY A 153 -23.98 -12.00 8.21
N GLU A 154 -23.70 -10.86 7.57
CA GLU A 154 -23.97 -10.63 6.14
C GLU A 154 -23.00 -11.43 5.24
N VAL A 155 -21.94 -12.00 5.83
CA VAL A 155 -20.96 -12.87 5.16
C VAL A 155 -21.18 -14.31 5.67
N SER A 156 -21.95 -15.10 4.92
CA SER A 156 -22.36 -16.45 5.34
C SER A 156 -21.38 -17.55 4.93
N ASN A 157 -20.38 -17.25 4.08
CA ASN A 157 -19.43 -18.26 3.59
C ASN A 157 -18.06 -17.65 3.24
N PHE A 158 -16.98 -18.21 3.78
CA PHE A 158 -15.58 -17.84 3.45
C PHE A 158 -15.11 -18.40 2.09
N LYS A 159 -16.05 -18.77 1.21
CA LYS A 159 -15.80 -19.61 0.02
C LYS A 159 -16.34 -19.08 -1.30
N GLU A 160 -16.93 -17.89 -1.32
CA GLU A 160 -17.30 -17.21 -2.58
C GLU A 160 -16.41 -16.01 -2.85
#